data_AF-A0A4R3TS35-F1
#
_entry.id   AF-A0A4R3TS35-F1
#
_cell.length_a   1.000
_cell.length_b   1.000
_cell.length_c   1.000
_cell.angle_alpha   90.00
_cell.angle_beta   90.00
_cell.angle_gamma   90.00
#
_symmetry.space_group_name_H-M   'P 1'
#
loop_
_entity.id
_entity.type
_entity.pdbx_description
1 polymer ?
#
loop_
_entity_poly.entity_id
_entity_poly.type
_entity_poly.pdbx_seq_one_letter_code
_entity_poly.pdbx_strand_id
1 'polypeptide(L)'
;MNIEQQTSAQCASAAPSKSGEQFLSNVYASRRGRSPSEPKGMANADTVMARLESGLPLKDALMPGASYDGWHSHCKLFPEWAAKAKALVERNAEAGKVSKLEKLGVFRKRAMTHCKRGHEFTPENTLLRKLGRECKACKIEQLTTRGPSLSPAQRAKVIEAMRRGLTYWAMRKLVDMNAFYRTRRRDPEFDAICREWASGARKRMLRRKVAKNGRQQYEWILALIPQHLPRDHKDEIVGLVIEAHKRRTFRKKPFGIRRTKERMKEFVSEFYRQNPTQAYGGIDSPWSLDAPIGRETDTKLGETVSEGLW
;
A
#
# COMPACT_ATOMS: atom_id res chain seq x y z
N MET A 1 16.94 -36.15 -4.61
CA MET A 1 18.09 -35.25 -4.34
C MET A 1 17.56 -34.09 -3.52
N ASN A 2 17.67 -34.22 -2.19
CA ASN A 2 17.16 -33.28 -1.20
C ASN A 2 18.20 -32.16 -0.98
N ILE A 3 17.77 -30.91 -1.11
CA ILE A 3 18.53 -29.72 -0.70
C ILE A 3 17.67 -28.98 0.32
N GLU A 4 17.71 -29.44 1.56
CA GLU A 4 17.30 -28.68 2.74
C GLU A 4 18.15 -29.16 3.89
N GLN A 5 19.20 -28.40 4.25
CA GLN A 5 19.77 -28.29 5.58
C GLN A 5 20.99 -27.36 5.54
N GLN A 6 21.17 -26.59 6.62
CA GLN A 6 22.29 -25.69 6.95
C GLN A 6 22.10 -24.20 6.65
N THR A 7 21.29 -23.56 7.48
CA THR A 7 21.53 -22.25 8.14
C THR A 7 20.65 -22.29 9.40
N SER A 8 21.01 -21.94 10.62
CA SER A 8 22.10 -21.15 11.18
C SER A 8 22.10 -21.43 12.69
N ALA A 9 23.14 -22.10 13.20
CA ALA A 9 23.40 -22.22 14.63
C ALA A 9 24.41 -21.13 15.02
N GLN A 10 23.94 -20.06 15.67
CA GLN A 10 24.76 -19.12 16.45
C GLN A 10 23.83 -18.10 17.14
N CYS A 11 23.20 -18.53 18.24
CA CYS A 11 22.75 -17.61 19.28
C CYS A 11 23.47 -18.04 20.56
N ALA A 12 24.57 -17.37 20.85
CA ALA A 12 25.30 -17.51 22.09
C ALA A 12 24.40 -17.13 23.27
N SER A 13 24.34 -18.03 24.22
CA SER A 13 23.70 -17.91 25.52
C SER A 13 24.34 -16.78 26.35
N ALA A 14 23.65 -15.64 26.43
CA ALA A 14 23.90 -14.65 27.48
C ALA A 14 23.20 -15.12 28.76
N ALA A 15 23.99 -15.50 29.75
CA ALA A 15 23.50 -15.82 31.09
C ALA A 15 22.93 -14.54 31.76
N PRO A 16 21.73 -14.59 32.38
CA PRO A 16 21.24 -13.46 33.16
C PRO A 16 22.02 -13.38 34.48
N SER A 17 22.71 -12.25 34.68
CA SER A 17 23.38 -11.90 35.92
C SER A 17 22.36 -11.80 37.06
N LYS A 18 22.43 -12.75 37.99
CA LYS A 18 21.73 -12.75 39.27
C LYS A 18 22.39 -11.75 40.22
N SER A 19 22.05 -10.47 40.12
CA SER A 19 22.51 -9.45 41.10
C SER A 19 21.64 -8.19 41.15
N GLY A 20 20.31 -8.33 40.99
CA GLY A 20 19.38 -7.20 41.03
C GLY A 20 18.08 -7.42 41.81
N GLU A 21 17.97 -8.48 42.61
CA GLU A 21 16.68 -8.92 43.20
C GLU A 21 16.64 -8.79 44.74
N GLN A 22 17.35 -7.80 45.30
CA GLN A 22 17.34 -7.52 46.75
C GLN A 22 17.09 -6.06 47.14
N PHE A 23 16.75 -5.17 46.21
CA PHE A 23 16.61 -3.72 46.53
C PHE A 23 15.19 -3.13 46.42
N LEU A 24 14.14 -3.96 46.25
CA LEU A 24 12.74 -3.49 46.23
C LEU A 24 11.81 -4.21 47.22
N SER A 25 12.34 -4.92 48.22
CA SER A 25 11.53 -5.56 49.27
C SER A 25 11.36 -4.75 50.57
N ASN A 26 11.93 -3.55 50.68
CA ASN A 26 12.05 -2.87 51.98
C ASN A 26 11.41 -1.47 52.12
N VAL A 27 10.40 -1.14 51.30
CA VAL A 27 9.64 0.14 51.43
C VAL A 27 8.17 -0.04 51.85
N TYR A 28 7.69 -1.28 52.08
CA TYR A 28 6.29 -1.51 52.48
C TYR A 28 6.09 -2.19 53.85
N ALA A 29 7.11 -2.19 54.71
CA ALA A 29 7.02 -2.74 56.06
C ALA A 29 6.82 -1.66 57.14
N SER A 30 5.81 -0.79 56.98
CA SER A 30 5.32 0.02 58.12
C SER A 30 3.94 0.65 57.89
N ARG A 31 2.94 -0.17 57.56
CA ARG A 31 1.53 0.17 57.83
C ARG A 31 0.88 -0.95 58.63
N ARG A 32 0.76 -0.68 59.92
CA ARG A 32 0.18 -1.52 60.96
C ARG A 32 -1.28 -1.90 60.59
N GLY A 33 -1.59 -3.19 60.69
CA GLY A 33 -2.87 -3.64 61.25
C GLY A 33 -4.15 -3.60 60.40
N ARG A 34 -4.10 -3.64 59.07
CA ARG A 34 -5.24 -4.16 58.29
C ARG A 34 -4.87 -5.52 57.75
N SER A 35 -5.62 -6.55 58.17
CA SER A 35 -5.72 -7.82 57.42
C SER A 35 -5.81 -7.48 55.93
N PRO A 36 -5.14 -8.22 55.01
CA PRO A 36 -5.22 -7.94 53.58
C PRO A 36 -6.69 -7.93 53.18
N SER A 37 -7.26 -6.72 53.14
CA SER A 37 -8.68 -6.54 52.94
C SER A 37 -8.90 -7.02 51.53
N GLU A 38 -9.77 -8.02 51.38
CA GLU A 38 -10.20 -8.54 50.09
C GLU A 38 -10.28 -7.37 49.10
N PRO A 39 -9.64 -7.48 47.93
CA PRO A 39 -9.57 -6.37 46.97
C PRO A 39 -10.97 -5.82 46.74
N LYS A 40 -11.24 -4.64 47.29
CA LYS A 40 -12.53 -3.96 47.19
C LYS A 40 -12.85 -3.77 45.71
N GLY A 41 -13.81 -4.53 45.22
CA GLY A 41 -14.28 -4.42 43.83
C GLY A 41 -14.30 -5.73 43.04
N MET A 42 -13.92 -6.87 43.61
CA MET A 42 -14.24 -8.15 42.99
C MET A 42 -15.49 -8.75 43.64
N ALA A 43 -16.52 -9.02 42.84
CA ALA A 43 -17.56 -9.96 43.26
C ALA A 43 -16.90 -11.29 43.63
N ASN A 44 -17.49 -12.03 44.58
CA ASN A 44 -17.03 -13.37 44.94
C ASN A 44 -16.75 -14.18 43.65
N ALA A 45 -15.50 -14.62 43.48
CA ALA A 45 -15.01 -15.23 42.24
C ALA A 45 -15.85 -16.45 41.85
N ASP A 46 -16.37 -17.16 42.84
CA ASP A 46 -17.28 -18.29 42.67
C ASP A 46 -18.62 -17.87 42.05
N THR A 47 -19.16 -16.71 42.44
CA THR A 47 -20.38 -16.14 41.85
C THR A 47 -20.17 -15.80 40.37
N VAL A 48 -19.00 -15.27 40.00
CA VAL A 48 -18.73 -14.96 38.59
C VAL A 48 -18.57 -16.24 37.79
N MET A 49 -17.91 -17.26 38.33
CA MET A 49 -17.81 -18.57 37.69
C MET A 49 -19.17 -19.25 37.52
N ALA A 50 -20.02 -19.25 38.53
CA ALA A 50 -21.38 -19.80 38.43
C ALA A 50 -22.21 -19.11 37.32
N ARG A 51 -22.05 -17.79 37.15
CA ARG A 51 -22.70 -17.02 36.07
C ARG A 51 -22.12 -17.32 34.69
N LEU A 52 -20.82 -17.53 34.59
CA LEU A 52 -20.19 -17.98 33.36
C LEU A 52 -20.65 -19.41 33.01
N GLU A 53 -20.76 -20.29 34.00
CA GLU A 53 -21.29 -21.65 33.82
C GLU A 53 -22.78 -21.63 33.40
N SER A 54 -23.55 -20.64 33.85
CA SER A 54 -24.94 -20.43 33.40
C SER A 54 -25.06 -19.84 31.99
N GLY A 55 -23.95 -19.63 31.27
CA GLY A 55 -23.96 -19.17 29.88
C GLY A 55 -23.95 -17.65 29.68
N LEU A 56 -23.81 -16.84 30.75
CA LEU A 56 -23.78 -15.38 30.61
C LEU A 56 -22.45 -14.91 29.98
N PRO A 57 -22.48 -13.88 29.11
CA PRO A 57 -21.24 -13.29 28.62
C PRO A 57 -20.51 -12.61 29.78
N LEU A 58 -19.18 -12.49 29.68
CA LEU A 58 -18.33 -11.92 30.75
C LEU A 58 -18.84 -10.57 31.28
N LYS A 59 -19.33 -9.71 30.38
CA LYS A 59 -19.86 -8.39 30.74
C LYS A 59 -21.03 -8.47 31.73
N ASP A 60 -21.90 -9.46 31.57
CA ASP A 60 -23.11 -9.63 32.39
C ASP A 60 -22.84 -10.57 33.59
N ALA A 61 -21.83 -11.44 33.48
CA ALA A 61 -21.37 -12.27 34.59
C ALA A 61 -20.71 -11.42 35.69
N LEU A 62 -19.98 -10.35 35.32
CA LEU A 62 -19.43 -9.39 36.25
C LEU A 62 -20.55 -8.58 36.94
N MET A 63 -20.52 -8.52 38.27
CA MET A 63 -21.49 -7.72 39.04
C MET A 63 -21.35 -6.22 38.73
N PRO A 64 -22.45 -5.43 38.84
CA PRO A 64 -22.35 -3.98 38.85
C PRO A 64 -21.32 -3.51 39.89
N GLY A 65 -20.33 -2.72 39.46
CA GLY A 65 -19.23 -2.25 40.31
C GLY A 65 -17.95 -3.11 40.26
N ALA A 66 -17.99 -4.30 39.64
CA ALA A 66 -16.77 -5.05 39.37
C ALA A 66 -16.02 -4.45 38.17
N SER A 67 -14.74 -4.13 38.34
CA SER A 67 -13.89 -3.63 37.27
C SER A 67 -13.24 -4.77 36.48
N TYR A 68 -13.00 -4.54 35.19
CA TYR A 68 -12.28 -5.47 34.33
C TYR A 68 -10.82 -5.67 34.79
N ASP A 69 -10.22 -4.65 35.39
CA ASP A 69 -8.87 -4.73 35.96
C ASP A 69 -8.83 -5.62 37.21
N GLY A 70 -9.89 -5.60 38.02
CA GLY A 70 -10.06 -6.53 39.14
C GLY A 70 -10.14 -7.98 38.67
N TRP A 71 -10.91 -8.23 37.61
CA TRP A 71 -10.98 -9.52 36.91
C TRP A 71 -9.59 -10.00 36.46
N HIS A 72 -8.86 -9.17 35.73
CA HIS A 72 -7.51 -9.53 35.26
C HIS A 72 -6.50 -9.75 36.37
N SER A 73 -6.56 -8.95 37.43
CA SER A 73 -5.68 -9.09 38.58
C SER A 73 -5.89 -10.45 39.26
N HIS A 74 -7.13 -10.88 39.40
CA HIS A 74 -7.45 -12.21 39.95
C HIS A 74 -7.02 -13.34 39.01
N CYS A 75 -7.24 -13.22 37.70
CA CYS A 75 -6.74 -14.20 36.72
C CYS A 75 -5.22 -14.41 36.81
N LYS A 76 -4.45 -13.36 37.13
CA LYS A 76 -2.99 -13.46 37.31
C LYS A 76 -2.60 -14.21 38.58
N LEU A 77 -3.38 -14.05 39.66
CA LEU A 77 -3.14 -14.71 40.94
C LEU A 77 -3.57 -16.19 40.92
N PHE A 78 -4.60 -16.53 40.15
CA PHE A 78 -5.20 -17.87 40.10
C PHE A 78 -5.23 -18.41 38.66
N PRO A 79 -4.11 -18.98 38.15
CA PRO A 79 -3.99 -19.37 36.74
C PRO A 79 -4.92 -20.52 36.33
N GLU A 80 -5.17 -21.51 37.22
CA GLU A 80 -6.09 -22.61 36.94
C GLU A 80 -7.53 -22.12 36.79
N TRP A 81 -7.95 -21.22 37.69
CA TRP A 81 -9.24 -20.56 37.63
C TRP A 81 -9.36 -19.72 36.34
N ALA A 82 -8.31 -18.96 35.98
CA ALA A 82 -8.29 -18.16 34.78
C ALA A 82 -8.45 -18.99 33.50
N ALA A 83 -7.83 -20.17 33.44
CA ALA A 83 -7.97 -21.10 32.33
C ALA A 83 -9.43 -21.59 32.19
N LYS A 84 -10.06 -21.99 33.30
CA LYS A 84 -11.48 -22.41 33.32
C LYS A 84 -12.40 -21.25 32.91
N ALA A 85 -12.20 -20.08 33.49
CA ALA A 85 -12.99 -18.89 33.19
C ALA A 85 -12.87 -18.48 31.72
N LYS A 86 -11.66 -18.50 31.16
CA LYS A 86 -11.41 -18.20 29.74
C LYS A 86 -12.17 -19.15 28.82
N ALA A 87 -12.12 -20.46 29.09
CA ALA A 87 -12.85 -21.46 28.31
C ALA A 87 -14.38 -21.23 28.33
N LEU A 88 -14.93 -20.86 29.49
CA LEU A 88 -16.35 -20.50 29.60
C LEU A 88 -16.70 -19.21 28.85
N VAL A 89 -15.85 -18.18 28.95
CA VAL A 89 -16.05 -16.91 28.24
C VAL A 89 -16.04 -17.12 26.72
N GLU A 90 -15.12 -17.93 26.20
CA GLU A 90 -15.05 -18.26 24.78
C GLU A 90 -16.29 -19.03 24.33
N ARG A 91 -16.69 -20.07 25.07
CA ARG A 91 -17.93 -20.83 24.83
C ARG A 91 -19.16 -19.94 24.82
N ASN A 92 -19.31 -19.06 25.80
CA ASN A 92 -20.45 -18.15 25.92
C ASN A 92 -20.43 -17.07 24.84
N ALA A 93 -19.24 -16.61 24.44
CA ALA A 93 -19.11 -15.67 23.32
C ALA A 93 -19.53 -16.32 22.00
N GLU A 94 -19.22 -17.60 21.78
CA GLU A 94 -19.68 -18.37 20.63
C GLU A 94 -21.18 -18.61 20.66
N ALA A 95 -21.72 -19.08 21.79
CA ALA A 95 -23.16 -19.25 21.98
C ALA A 95 -23.91 -17.93 21.76
N GLY A 96 -23.41 -16.82 22.32
CA GLY A 96 -23.96 -15.49 22.13
C GLY A 96 -23.93 -15.02 20.67
N LYS A 97 -22.86 -15.33 19.92
CA LYS A 97 -22.81 -15.08 18.46
C LYS A 97 -23.87 -15.90 17.72
N VAL A 98 -24.03 -17.17 18.05
CA VAL A 98 -25.04 -18.05 17.44
C VAL A 98 -26.45 -17.54 17.74
N SER A 99 -26.80 -17.31 19.01
CA SER A 99 -28.12 -16.78 19.38
C SER A 99 -28.40 -15.41 18.76
N LYS A 100 -27.39 -14.54 18.64
CA LYS A 100 -27.54 -13.25 17.95
C LYS A 100 -27.81 -13.45 16.45
N LEU A 101 -27.09 -14.35 15.79
CA LEU A 101 -27.32 -14.69 14.38
C LEU A 101 -28.70 -15.33 14.16
N GLU A 102 -29.16 -16.15 15.11
CA GLU A 102 -30.49 -16.75 15.12
C GLU A 102 -31.59 -15.71 15.28
N LYS A 103 -31.49 -14.82 16.27
CA LYS A 103 -32.42 -13.68 16.47
C LYS A 103 -32.50 -12.78 15.23
N LEU A 104 -31.39 -12.59 14.51
CA LEU A 104 -31.34 -11.84 13.25
C LEU A 104 -31.88 -12.64 12.04
N GLY A 105 -32.28 -13.90 12.23
CA GLY A 105 -32.77 -14.80 11.20
C GLY A 105 -31.72 -15.16 10.14
N VAL A 106 -30.43 -15.06 10.47
CA VAL A 106 -29.33 -15.30 9.52
C VAL A 106 -29.28 -16.78 9.12
N PHE A 107 -29.51 -17.70 10.05
CA PHE A 107 -29.56 -19.14 9.75
C PHE A 107 -30.68 -19.48 8.77
N ARG A 108 -31.90 -18.95 8.99
CA ARG A 108 -33.01 -19.11 8.04
C ARG A 108 -32.64 -18.58 6.65
N LYS A 109 -31.99 -17.41 6.57
CA LYS A 109 -31.50 -16.83 5.30
C LYS A 109 -30.36 -17.64 4.65
N ARG A 110 -29.56 -18.37 5.43
CA ARG A 110 -28.49 -19.25 4.95
C ARG A 110 -29.01 -20.61 4.46
N ALA A 111 -30.12 -21.09 5.01
CA ALA A 111 -30.77 -22.33 4.55
C ALA A 111 -31.59 -22.13 3.25
N MET A 112 -32.00 -20.90 2.92
CA MET A 112 -32.74 -20.61 1.68
C MET A 112 -31.90 -20.95 0.44
N THR A 113 -32.42 -21.76 -0.47
CA THR A 113 -31.80 -22.06 -1.77
C THR A 113 -32.10 -21.00 -2.82
N HIS A 114 -33.21 -20.28 -2.65
CA HIS A 114 -33.67 -19.23 -3.56
C HIS A 114 -33.89 -17.90 -2.83
N CYS A 115 -33.68 -16.79 -3.54
CA CYS A 115 -34.02 -15.47 -3.02
C CYS A 115 -35.54 -15.23 -3.06
N LYS A 116 -35.99 -14.11 -2.48
CA LYS A 116 -37.42 -13.72 -2.47
C LYS A 116 -38.05 -13.55 -3.86
N ARG A 117 -37.25 -13.43 -4.93
CA ARG A 117 -37.72 -13.33 -6.33
C ARG A 117 -37.56 -14.62 -7.12
N GLY A 118 -37.18 -15.73 -6.47
CA GLY A 118 -37.01 -17.02 -7.14
C GLY A 118 -35.65 -17.25 -7.81
N HIS A 119 -34.70 -16.31 -7.77
CA HIS A 119 -33.33 -16.60 -8.24
C HIS A 119 -32.61 -17.56 -7.30
N GLU A 120 -31.98 -18.60 -7.86
CA GLU A 120 -31.17 -19.57 -7.13
C GLU A 120 -29.87 -18.95 -6.58
N PHE A 121 -29.48 -19.33 -5.35
CA PHE A 121 -28.24 -18.90 -4.70
C PHE A 121 -27.06 -19.81 -5.07
N THR A 122 -26.54 -19.67 -6.28
CA THR A 122 -25.25 -20.28 -6.67
C THR A 122 -24.05 -19.44 -6.16
N PRO A 123 -22.83 -19.98 -6.09
CA PRO A 123 -21.63 -19.20 -5.74
C PRO A 123 -21.44 -17.97 -6.64
N GLU A 124 -21.81 -18.07 -7.91
CA GLU A 124 -21.75 -16.99 -8.90
C GLU A 124 -22.84 -15.94 -8.64
N ASN A 125 -24.05 -16.34 -8.26
CA ASN A 125 -25.20 -15.45 -8.03
C ASN A 125 -25.34 -14.93 -6.58
N THR A 126 -24.44 -15.34 -5.69
CA THR A 126 -24.48 -14.99 -4.26
C THR A 126 -23.43 -13.94 -3.92
N LEU A 127 -23.83 -12.87 -3.24
CA LEU A 127 -22.93 -11.88 -2.63
C LEU A 127 -22.96 -12.02 -1.10
N LEU A 128 -21.83 -12.39 -0.49
CA LEU A 128 -21.70 -12.50 0.96
C LEU A 128 -21.53 -11.10 1.60
N ARG A 129 -22.39 -10.76 2.56
CA ARG A 129 -22.33 -9.55 3.40
C ARG A 129 -22.14 -9.95 4.86
N LYS A 130 -21.78 -8.97 5.70
CA LYS A 130 -21.62 -9.17 7.16
C LYS A 130 -22.84 -9.82 7.83
N LEU A 131 -24.04 -9.54 7.34
CA LEU A 131 -25.31 -9.99 7.94
C LEU A 131 -26.08 -11.04 7.10
N GLY A 132 -25.51 -11.56 6.01
CA GLY A 132 -26.19 -12.58 5.19
C GLY A 132 -25.78 -12.62 3.72
N ARG A 133 -26.63 -13.23 2.90
CA ARG A 133 -26.46 -13.35 1.44
C ARG A 133 -27.39 -12.36 0.73
N GLU A 134 -26.84 -11.63 -0.24
CA GLU A 134 -27.59 -10.83 -1.20
C GLU A 134 -27.57 -11.53 -2.57
N CYS A 135 -28.71 -11.61 -3.26
CA CYS A 135 -28.77 -12.15 -4.61
C CYS A 135 -28.23 -11.12 -5.60
N LYS A 136 -27.20 -11.48 -6.37
CA LYS A 136 -26.59 -10.60 -7.38
C LYS A 136 -27.58 -10.28 -8.49
N ALA A 137 -28.35 -11.24 -8.98
CA ALA A 137 -29.40 -11.01 -9.98
C ALA A 137 -30.43 -9.97 -9.51
N CYS A 138 -31.01 -10.13 -8.31
CA CYS A 138 -31.93 -9.13 -7.73
C CYS A 138 -31.29 -7.73 -7.64
N LYS A 139 -30.01 -7.66 -7.29
CA LYS A 139 -29.29 -6.39 -7.17
C LYS A 139 -29.05 -5.77 -8.53
N ILE A 140 -28.67 -6.55 -9.54
CA ILE A 140 -28.54 -6.09 -10.92
C ILE A 140 -29.89 -5.59 -11.41
N GLU A 141 -30.95 -6.37 -11.23
CA GLU A 141 -32.32 -6.02 -11.61
C GLU A 141 -32.79 -4.74 -10.88
N GLN A 142 -32.49 -4.60 -9.60
CA GLN A 142 -32.77 -3.36 -8.86
C GLN A 142 -32.00 -2.18 -9.46
N LEU A 143 -30.73 -2.36 -9.80
CA LEU A 143 -29.90 -1.31 -10.40
C LEU A 143 -30.30 -0.98 -11.84
N THR A 144 -30.87 -1.93 -12.60
CA THR A 144 -31.34 -1.72 -13.98
C THR A 144 -32.74 -1.13 -14.02
N THR A 145 -33.64 -1.66 -13.21
CA THR A 145 -35.07 -1.41 -13.31
C THR A 145 -35.50 -0.28 -12.39
N ARG A 146 -34.96 -0.22 -11.16
CA ARG A 146 -35.39 0.76 -10.15
C ARG A 146 -34.49 1.99 -10.15
N GLY A 147 -35.15 3.15 -10.23
CA GLY A 147 -34.54 4.46 -10.12
C GLY A 147 -34.66 5.30 -11.39
N PRO A 148 -34.60 6.63 -11.27
CA PRO A 148 -34.70 7.52 -12.41
C PRO A 148 -33.50 7.31 -13.34
N SER A 149 -33.76 7.30 -14.65
CA SER A 149 -32.75 7.59 -15.66
C SER A 149 -32.43 9.08 -15.65
N LEU A 150 -31.29 9.47 -16.23
CA LEU A 150 -30.97 10.88 -16.43
C LEU A 150 -32.11 11.58 -17.18
N SER A 151 -32.48 12.79 -16.73
CA SER A 151 -33.40 13.63 -17.50
C SER A 151 -32.78 13.99 -18.85
N PRO A 152 -33.57 14.31 -19.89
CA PRO A 152 -33.03 14.72 -21.19
C PRO A 152 -32.02 15.88 -21.08
N ALA A 153 -32.29 16.85 -20.21
CA ALA A 153 -31.38 17.96 -19.92
C ALA A 153 -30.06 17.50 -19.27
N GLN A 154 -30.11 16.56 -18.32
CA GLN A 154 -28.90 15.98 -17.71
C GLN A 154 -28.11 15.16 -18.73
N ARG A 155 -28.80 14.38 -19.59
CA ARG A 155 -28.18 13.62 -20.68
C ARG A 155 -27.41 14.56 -21.62
N ALA A 156 -28.02 15.66 -22.07
CA ALA A 156 -27.36 16.67 -22.90
C ALA A 156 -26.11 17.26 -22.23
N LYS A 157 -26.20 17.62 -20.93
CA LYS A 157 -25.04 18.10 -20.15
C LYS A 157 -23.91 17.08 -20.07
N VAL A 158 -24.24 15.79 -19.91
CA VAL A 158 -23.23 14.71 -19.87
C VAL A 158 -22.58 14.51 -21.23
N ILE A 159 -23.36 14.52 -22.32
CA ILE A 159 -22.81 14.42 -23.69
C ILE A 159 -21.85 15.58 -23.95
N GLU A 160 -22.25 16.80 -23.59
CA GLU A 160 -21.40 17.99 -23.74
C GLU A 160 -20.12 17.89 -22.88
N ALA A 161 -20.24 17.42 -21.63
CA ALA A 161 -19.09 17.14 -20.78
C ALA A 161 -18.13 16.10 -21.39
N MET A 162 -18.67 15.06 -22.02
CA MET A 162 -17.88 14.03 -22.71
C MET A 162 -17.14 14.61 -23.92
N ARG A 163 -17.79 15.44 -24.73
CA ARG A 163 -17.17 16.14 -25.87
C ARG A 163 -16.02 17.04 -25.43
N ARG A 164 -16.17 17.73 -24.30
CA ARG A 164 -15.10 18.52 -23.66
C ARG A 164 -13.98 17.66 -23.06
N GLY A 165 -14.11 16.33 -23.09
CA GLY A 165 -13.11 15.41 -22.59
C GLY A 165 -12.97 15.38 -21.07
N LEU A 166 -14.03 15.75 -20.32
CA LEU A 166 -14.03 15.69 -18.87
C LEU A 166 -13.64 14.30 -18.36
N THR A 167 -13.05 14.27 -17.17
CA THR A 167 -12.66 13.01 -16.52
C THR A 167 -13.87 12.32 -15.88
N TYR A 168 -13.77 11.00 -15.68
CA TYR A 168 -14.78 10.24 -14.96
C TYR A 168 -15.10 10.81 -13.56
N TRP A 169 -14.08 11.32 -12.85
CA TRP A 169 -14.26 11.94 -11.54
C TRP A 169 -15.05 13.26 -11.60
N ALA A 170 -14.83 14.08 -12.62
CA ALA A 170 -15.61 15.29 -12.84
C ALA A 170 -17.06 14.93 -13.21
N MET A 171 -17.25 13.90 -14.04
CA MET A 171 -18.58 13.41 -14.42
C MET A 171 -19.38 12.91 -13.21
N ARG A 172 -18.74 12.23 -12.25
CA ARG A 172 -19.36 11.79 -11.00
C ARG A 172 -19.90 12.94 -10.13
N LYS A 173 -19.39 14.16 -10.30
CA LYS A 173 -19.92 15.37 -9.63
C LYS A 173 -21.13 15.97 -10.35
N LEU A 174 -21.29 15.69 -11.65
CA LEU A 174 -22.36 16.24 -12.48
C LEU A 174 -23.65 15.41 -12.40
N VAL A 175 -23.53 14.08 -12.27
CA VAL A 175 -24.66 13.15 -12.32
C VAL A 175 -24.52 12.00 -11.33
N ASP A 176 -25.67 11.46 -10.90
CA ASP A 176 -25.70 10.17 -10.20
C ASP A 176 -25.22 9.06 -11.15
N MET A 177 -24.18 8.34 -10.73
CA MET A 177 -23.56 7.31 -11.57
C MET A 177 -24.50 6.14 -11.82
N ASN A 178 -25.41 5.82 -10.89
CA ASN A 178 -26.38 4.75 -11.13
C ASN A 178 -27.39 5.17 -12.21
N ALA A 179 -27.89 6.41 -12.17
CA ALA A 179 -28.73 6.97 -13.22
C ALA A 179 -28.02 7.01 -14.57
N PHE A 180 -26.73 7.39 -14.60
CA PHE A 180 -25.89 7.34 -15.80
C PHE A 180 -25.81 5.93 -16.41
N TYR A 181 -25.48 4.90 -15.60
CA TYR A 181 -25.41 3.52 -16.10
C TYR A 181 -26.77 2.97 -16.50
N ARG A 182 -27.86 3.38 -15.84
CA ARG A 182 -29.23 3.03 -16.27
C ARG A 182 -29.55 3.62 -17.64
N THR A 183 -29.30 4.93 -17.85
CA THR A 183 -29.50 5.58 -19.15
C THR A 183 -28.67 4.90 -20.23
N ARG A 184 -27.40 4.61 -19.95
CA ARG A 184 -26.51 3.87 -20.85
C ARG A 184 -27.03 2.49 -21.27
N ARG A 185 -27.79 1.80 -20.43
CA ARG A 185 -28.38 0.49 -20.80
C ARG A 185 -29.67 0.62 -21.60
N ARG A 186 -30.46 1.68 -21.35
CA ARG A 186 -31.76 1.91 -22.01
C ARG A 186 -31.62 2.58 -23.38
N ASP A 187 -30.56 3.37 -23.56
CA ASP A 187 -30.36 4.20 -24.75
C ASP A 187 -29.05 3.79 -25.46
N PRO A 188 -29.13 3.06 -26.58
CA PRO A 188 -27.96 2.57 -27.30
C PRO A 188 -27.14 3.69 -27.96
N GLU A 189 -27.77 4.81 -28.35
CA GLU A 189 -27.06 5.96 -28.90
C GLU A 189 -26.17 6.61 -27.83
N PHE A 190 -26.74 6.80 -26.62
CA PHE A 190 -25.97 7.30 -25.49
C PHE A 190 -24.82 6.36 -25.11
N ASP A 191 -25.01 5.04 -25.19
CA ASP A 191 -23.93 4.06 -24.98
C ASP A 191 -22.82 4.17 -26.01
N ALA A 192 -23.14 4.34 -27.29
CA ALA A 192 -22.14 4.51 -28.35
C ALA A 192 -21.23 5.71 -28.05
N ILE A 193 -21.81 6.86 -27.68
CA ILE A 193 -21.07 8.06 -27.27
C ILE A 193 -20.19 7.77 -26.03
N CYS A 194 -20.73 7.06 -25.03
CA CYS A 194 -19.97 6.69 -23.84
C CYS A 194 -18.76 5.82 -24.16
N ARG A 195 -18.89 4.84 -25.08
CA ARG A 195 -17.79 3.96 -25.51
C ARG A 195 -16.71 4.74 -26.24
N GLU A 196 -17.10 5.62 -27.16
CA GLU A 196 -16.17 6.50 -27.86
C GLU A 196 -15.39 7.38 -26.87
N TRP A 197 -16.10 8.07 -25.97
CA TRP A 197 -15.49 8.89 -24.93
C TRP A 197 -14.53 8.09 -24.03
N ALA A 198 -14.92 6.89 -23.60
CA ALA A 198 -14.10 6.02 -22.75
C ALA A 198 -12.81 5.58 -23.46
N SER A 199 -12.89 5.28 -24.76
CA SER A 199 -11.71 4.95 -25.57
C SER A 199 -10.74 6.14 -25.65
N GLY A 200 -11.26 7.36 -25.83
CA GLY A 200 -10.48 8.60 -25.83
C GLY A 200 -9.89 8.89 -24.44
N ALA A 201 -10.65 8.69 -23.38
CA ALA A 201 -10.19 8.88 -22.00
C ALA A 201 -9.02 7.94 -21.65
N ARG A 202 -9.08 6.67 -22.09
CA ARG A 202 -7.98 5.71 -21.92
C ARG A 202 -6.71 6.16 -22.65
N LYS A 203 -6.84 6.63 -23.90
CA LYS A 203 -5.71 7.19 -24.66
C LYS A 203 -5.11 8.41 -23.95
N ARG A 204 -5.94 9.33 -23.45
CA ARG A 204 -5.50 10.51 -22.68
C ARG A 204 -4.77 10.13 -21.38
N MET A 205 -5.33 9.18 -20.62
CA MET A 205 -4.70 8.69 -19.39
C MET A 205 -3.35 8.04 -19.68
N LEU A 206 -3.25 7.22 -20.74
CA LEU A 206 -2.00 6.59 -21.14
C LEU A 206 -0.96 7.64 -21.51
N ARG A 207 -1.31 8.65 -22.31
CA ARG A 207 -0.41 9.79 -22.64
C ARG A 207 0.07 10.51 -21.38
N ARG A 208 -0.82 10.82 -20.44
CA ARG A 208 -0.44 11.44 -19.16
C ARG A 208 0.49 10.55 -18.32
N LYS A 209 0.22 9.24 -18.26
CA LYS A 209 1.07 8.29 -17.56
C LYS A 209 2.46 8.19 -18.19
N VAL A 210 2.53 8.12 -19.52
CA VAL A 210 3.79 8.13 -20.28
C VAL A 210 4.55 9.43 -20.03
N ALA A 211 3.89 10.59 -20.09
CA ALA A 211 4.51 11.88 -19.82
C ALA A 211 5.02 11.99 -18.37
N LYS A 212 4.22 11.57 -17.38
CA LYS A 212 4.62 11.56 -15.96
C LYS A 212 5.80 10.62 -15.72
N ASN A 213 5.74 9.41 -16.24
CA ASN A 213 6.82 8.44 -16.11
C ASN A 213 8.08 8.93 -16.84
N GLY A 214 7.94 9.54 -18.00
CA GLY A 214 9.05 10.15 -18.74
C GLY A 214 9.72 11.27 -17.94
N ARG A 215 8.93 12.15 -17.30
CA ARG A 215 9.46 13.20 -16.41
C ARG A 215 10.20 12.60 -15.20
N GLN A 216 9.60 11.64 -14.51
CA GLN A 216 10.23 10.96 -13.38
C GLN A 216 11.52 10.23 -13.78
N GLN A 217 11.53 9.60 -14.96
CA GLN A 217 12.73 8.97 -15.51
C GLN A 217 13.80 10.00 -15.84
N TYR A 218 13.44 11.12 -16.48
CA TYR A 218 14.35 12.22 -16.76
C TYR A 218 14.96 12.79 -15.47
N GLU A 219 14.13 13.11 -14.47
CA GLU A 219 14.59 13.61 -13.16
C GLU A 219 15.49 12.60 -12.44
N TRP A 220 15.15 11.31 -12.51
CA TRP A 220 15.95 10.24 -11.92
C TRP A 220 17.32 10.10 -12.61
N ILE A 221 17.39 10.14 -13.95
CA ILE A 221 18.67 10.08 -14.68
C ILE A 221 19.50 11.33 -14.35
N LEU A 222 18.87 12.50 -14.36
CA LEU A 222 19.51 13.78 -14.07
C LEU A 222 20.16 13.78 -12.67
N ALA A 223 19.51 13.18 -11.68
CA ALA A 223 20.04 13.04 -10.33
C ALA A 223 21.27 12.11 -10.22
N LEU A 224 21.51 11.25 -11.23
CA LEU A 224 22.70 10.39 -11.29
C LEU A 224 23.92 11.09 -11.90
N ILE A 225 23.73 12.21 -12.61
CA ILE A 225 24.82 12.94 -13.27
C ILE A 225 25.54 13.83 -12.23
N PRO A 226 26.89 13.94 -12.26
CA PRO A 226 27.61 14.75 -11.28
C PRO A 226 27.13 16.21 -11.23
N GLN A 227 27.02 16.75 -10.01
CA GLN A 227 26.40 18.05 -9.80
C GLN A 227 27.17 19.22 -10.40
N HIS A 228 28.50 19.11 -10.55
CA HIS A 228 29.36 20.17 -11.09
C HIS A 228 29.19 20.42 -12.60
N LEU A 229 28.55 19.51 -13.36
CA LEU A 229 28.33 19.75 -14.79
C LEU A 229 27.27 20.86 -15.02
N PRO A 230 27.49 21.74 -16.03
CA PRO A 230 26.48 22.68 -16.51
C PRO A 230 25.17 21.97 -16.90
N ARG A 231 24.06 22.70 -16.84
CA ARG A 231 22.74 22.11 -17.12
C ARG A 231 22.64 21.55 -18.55
N ASP A 232 23.20 22.27 -19.52
CA ASP A 232 23.15 21.88 -20.93
C ASP A 232 23.85 20.53 -21.16
N HIS A 233 25.01 20.31 -20.52
CA HIS A 233 25.73 19.03 -20.60
C HIS A 233 24.96 17.88 -19.97
N LYS A 234 24.30 18.16 -18.84
CA LYS A 234 23.45 17.17 -18.17
C LYS A 234 22.32 16.73 -19.10
N ASP A 235 21.70 17.67 -19.82
CA ASP A 235 20.59 17.38 -20.73
C ASP A 235 21.03 16.54 -21.93
N GLU A 236 22.22 16.81 -22.49
CA GLU A 236 22.83 15.97 -23.53
C GLU A 236 23.15 14.55 -23.05
N ILE A 237 23.72 14.41 -21.85
CA ILE A 237 24.00 13.10 -21.24
C ILE A 237 22.71 12.32 -21.01
N VAL A 238 21.63 12.97 -20.54
CA VAL A 238 20.31 12.33 -20.43
C VAL A 238 19.83 11.86 -21.81
N GLY A 239 20.03 12.66 -22.86
CA GLY A 239 19.76 12.30 -24.26
C GLY A 239 20.46 11.00 -24.67
N LEU A 240 21.77 10.90 -24.44
CA LEU A 240 22.58 9.71 -24.73
C LEU A 240 22.05 8.46 -24.00
N VAL A 241 21.68 8.60 -22.72
CA VAL A 241 21.12 7.51 -21.91
C VAL A 241 19.78 7.04 -22.49
N ILE A 242 18.90 7.96 -22.86
CA ILE A 242 17.58 7.63 -23.43
C ILE A 242 17.75 6.96 -24.80
N GLU A 243 18.67 7.44 -25.63
CA GLU A 243 18.96 6.84 -26.94
C GLU A 243 19.51 5.41 -26.80
N ALA A 244 20.49 5.22 -25.91
CA ALA A 244 21.01 3.90 -25.58
C ALA A 244 19.90 2.96 -25.08
N HIS A 245 18.97 3.47 -24.26
CA HIS A 245 17.83 2.69 -23.77
C HIS A 245 16.90 2.26 -24.90
N LYS A 246 16.59 3.16 -25.84
CA LYS A 246 15.78 2.86 -27.03
C LYS A 246 16.46 1.81 -27.92
N ARG A 247 17.77 1.94 -28.16
CA ARG A 247 18.57 0.98 -28.94
C ARG A 247 18.81 -0.36 -28.22
N ARG A 248 18.52 -0.44 -26.92
CA ARG A 248 18.80 -1.59 -26.04
C ARG A 248 20.27 -1.97 -25.96
N THR A 249 21.18 -1.10 -26.40
CA THR A 249 22.63 -1.34 -26.44
C THR A 249 23.39 -0.04 -26.20
N PHE A 250 24.54 -0.12 -25.53
CA PHE A 250 25.50 0.97 -25.39
C PHE A 250 26.92 0.39 -25.45
N ARG A 251 27.74 0.88 -26.40
CA ARG A 251 29.07 0.34 -26.73
C ARG A 251 29.05 -1.18 -26.97
N LYS A 252 28.15 -1.65 -27.85
CA LYS A 252 27.91 -3.07 -28.19
C LYS A 252 27.45 -3.97 -27.03
N LYS A 253 27.33 -3.45 -25.81
CA LYS A 253 26.82 -4.19 -24.64
C LYS A 253 25.32 -3.95 -24.45
N PRO A 254 24.54 -4.96 -24.03
CA PRO A 254 23.11 -4.79 -23.77
C PRO A 254 22.86 -3.77 -22.66
N PHE A 255 21.92 -2.86 -22.90
CA PHE A 255 21.61 -1.74 -22.02
C PHE A 255 20.11 -1.61 -21.74
N GLY A 256 19.77 -1.42 -20.47
CA GLY A 256 18.43 -1.09 -20.02
C GLY A 256 18.51 0.02 -18.99
N ILE A 257 17.45 0.83 -18.89
CA ILE A 257 17.41 2.04 -18.05
C ILE A 257 17.77 1.79 -16.58
N ARG A 258 17.55 0.58 -16.05
CA ARG A 258 17.93 0.22 -14.67
C ARG A 258 19.45 0.15 -14.45
N ARG A 259 20.24 -0.11 -15.51
CA ARG A 259 21.71 -0.14 -15.48
C ARG A 259 22.35 1.23 -15.63
N THR A 260 21.55 2.30 -15.75
CA THR A 260 22.08 3.67 -15.89
C THR A 260 22.98 4.06 -14.72
N LYS A 261 22.63 3.69 -13.48
CA LYS A 261 23.44 4.01 -12.29
C LYS A 261 24.85 3.43 -12.37
N GLU A 262 24.97 2.17 -12.78
CA GLU A 262 26.26 1.46 -12.90
C GLU A 262 27.13 2.02 -14.02
N ARG A 263 26.49 2.46 -15.12
CA ARG A 263 27.19 2.88 -16.36
C ARG A 263 27.27 4.40 -16.55
N MET A 264 26.83 5.21 -15.58
CA MET A 264 26.78 6.67 -15.73
C MET A 264 28.15 7.28 -16.06
N LYS A 265 29.22 6.77 -15.44
CA LYS A 265 30.61 7.19 -15.74
C LYS A 265 30.97 7.00 -17.22
N GLU A 266 30.48 5.94 -17.85
CA GLU A 266 30.74 5.69 -19.28
C GLU A 266 30.00 6.70 -20.17
N PHE A 267 28.78 7.11 -19.81
CA PHE A 267 28.01 8.12 -20.55
C PHE A 267 28.64 9.51 -20.43
N VAL A 268 29.10 9.90 -19.24
CA VAL A 268 29.83 11.16 -19.02
C VAL A 268 31.14 11.17 -19.83
N SER A 269 31.90 10.06 -19.80
CA SER A 269 33.11 9.91 -20.61
C SER A 269 32.83 9.97 -22.11
N GLU A 270 31.73 9.38 -22.58
CA GLU A 270 31.32 9.44 -23.98
C GLU A 270 30.94 10.86 -24.40
N PHE A 271 30.21 11.60 -23.56
CA PHE A 271 29.87 13.00 -23.80
C PHE A 271 31.14 13.87 -23.98
N TYR A 272 32.12 13.74 -23.08
CA TYR A 272 33.39 14.48 -23.23
C TYR A 272 34.17 14.09 -24.48
N ARG A 273 34.10 12.82 -24.92
CA ARG A 273 34.72 12.38 -26.17
C ARG A 273 34.05 13.00 -27.40
N GLN A 274 32.73 13.16 -27.37
CA GLN A 274 31.95 13.74 -28.48
C GLN A 274 32.02 15.27 -28.49
N ASN A 275 32.23 15.89 -27.34
CA ASN A 275 32.32 17.34 -27.15
C ASN A 275 33.72 17.75 -26.62
N PRO A 276 34.81 17.49 -27.38
CA PRO A 276 36.18 17.76 -26.92
C PRO A 276 36.48 19.26 -26.73
N THR A 277 35.67 20.14 -27.30
CA THR A 277 35.94 21.59 -27.47
C THR A 277 35.43 22.49 -26.33
N GLN A 278 34.75 21.98 -25.30
CA GLN A 278 34.22 22.83 -24.22
C GLN A 278 34.98 22.80 -22.88
N ALA A 279 36.03 21.98 -22.75
CA ALA A 279 36.71 21.78 -21.45
C ALA A 279 38.18 22.21 -21.43
N TYR A 280 38.75 22.70 -22.54
CA TYR A 280 40.19 22.96 -22.60
C TYR A 280 40.46 24.31 -23.27
N GLY A 281 40.99 25.25 -22.48
CA GLY A 281 41.43 26.58 -22.97
C GLY A 281 40.98 27.81 -22.21
N GLY A 282 40.15 27.64 -21.18
CA GLY A 282 39.87 28.72 -20.23
C GLY A 282 40.89 28.73 -19.08
N ILE A 283 41.04 29.89 -18.42
CA ILE A 283 41.85 30.05 -17.20
C ILE A 283 41.43 29.05 -16.11
N ASP A 284 40.14 28.69 -16.04
CA ASP A 284 39.58 27.78 -15.04
C ASP A 284 39.68 26.29 -15.43
N SER A 285 40.05 25.96 -16.68
CA SER A 285 40.25 24.59 -17.15
C SER A 285 41.40 24.52 -18.18
N PRO A 286 42.66 24.52 -17.70
CA PRO A 286 43.83 24.50 -18.57
C PRO A 286 43.81 23.26 -19.46
N TRP A 287 44.33 23.40 -20.67
CA TRP A 287 44.45 22.30 -21.62
C TRP A 287 45.12 21.10 -20.94
N SER A 288 44.52 19.91 -21.08
CA SER A 288 45.22 18.68 -20.70
C SER A 288 46.55 18.62 -21.45
N LEU A 289 47.62 18.20 -20.77
CA LEU A 289 48.92 18.01 -21.41
C LEU A 289 48.86 16.96 -22.53
N ASP A 290 47.83 16.11 -22.55
CA ASP A 290 47.57 15.14 -23.61
C ASP A 290 46.82 15.71 -24.83
N ALA A 291 46.38 16.97 -24.79
CA ALA A 291 45.66 17.57 -25.90
C ALA A 291 46.60 17.91 -27.06
N PRO A 292 46.20 17.68 -28.33
CA PRO A 292 47.00 18.06 -29.49
C PRO A 292 47.12 19.59 -29.57
N ILE A 293 48.30 20.09 -29.91
CA ILE A 293 48.61 21.52 -29.93
C ILE A 293 47.85 22.29 -31.01
N GLY A 294 47.52 21.61 -32.10
CA GLY A 294 46.82 22.16 -33.26
C GLY A 294 45.84 21.15 -33.83
N ARG A 295 44.87 21.63 -34.62
CA ARG A 295 43.82 20.78 -35.23
C ARG A 295 44.35 19.70 -36.18
N GLU A 296 45.55 19.88 -36.71
CA GLU A 296 46.15 19.00 -37.72
C GLU A 296 47.43 18.31 -37.23
N THR A 297 47.85 18.56 -36.00
CA THR A 297 49.11 18.06 -35.44
C THR A 297 48.83 16.98 -34.40
N ASP A 298 49.51 15.84 -34.50
CA ASP A 298 49.44 14.78 -33.47
C ASP A 298 50.33 15.08 -32.25
N THR A 299 51.11 16.16 -32.29
CA THR A 299 51.98 16.63 -31.21
C THR A 299 51.16 17.08 -30.00
N LYS A 300 51.45 16.50 -28.83
CA LYS A 300 50.75 16.80 -27.58
C LYS A 300 51.32 18.05 -26.90
N LEU A 301 50.48 18.80 -26.19
CA LEU A 301 50.92 19.98 -25.41
C LEU A 301 52.06 19.65 -24.43
N GLY A 302 52.03 18.48 -23.80
CA GLY A 302 53.05 18.03 -22.85
C GLY A 302 54.42 17.79 -23.48
N GLU A 303 54.50 17.55 -24.79
CA GLU A 303 55.77 17.36 -25.51
C GLU A 303 56.48 18.70 -25.73
N THR A 304 55.73 19.80 -25.81
CA THR A 304 56.29 21.16 -25.90
C THR A 304 56.64 21.79 -24.55
N VAL A 305 56.18 21.24 -23.43
CA VAL A 305 56.58 21.67 -22.07
C VAL A 305 57.83 20.91 -21.65
N SER A 306 58.94 21.10 -22.37
CA SER A 306 60.20 20.38 -22.11
C SER A 306 61.32 21.22 -21.51
N GLU A 307 61.21 22.54 -21.43
CA GLU A 307 62.33 23.37 -20.92
C GLU A 307 61.83 24.52 -20.03
N GLY A 308 62.14 24.45 -18.72
CA GLY A 308 62.20 25.65 -17.86
C GLY A 308 61.16 25.84 -16.75
N LEU A 309 60.66 24.78 -16.10
CA LEU A 309 59.90 24.89 -14.83
C LEU A 309 60.62 24.16 -13.69
N TRP A 310 61.89 24.51 -13.50
CA TRP A 310 62.64 24.30 -12.26
C TRP A 310 63.43 25.57 -11.97
#